data_AF-A0A7J9QK24-F1
#
_entry.id   AF-A0A7J9QK24-F1
#
_cell.length_a   1.000
_cell.length_b   1.000
_cell.length_c   1.000
_cell.angle_alpha   90.00
_cell.angle_beta   90.00
_cell.angle_gamma   90.00
#
_symmetry.space_group_name_H-M   'P 1'
#
loop_
_entity.id
_entity.type
_entity.pdbx_description
1 polymer ?
#
loop_
_entity_poly.entity_id
_entity_poly.type
_entity_poly.pdbx_seq_one_letter_code
_entity_poly.pdbx_strand_id
1 'polypeptide(L)' 'MQLLEFQAKELFREYGINLLDSISSTNIEDGRKHAKELGYPFVIKIQVPVGGRGKAGGIQKCQND' A
#
# COMPACT_ATOMS: atom_id res chain seq x y z
N MET A 1 -19.23 -8.15 -1.88
CA MET A 1 -18.07 -7.87 -1.02
C MET A 1 -17.05 -7.09 -1.85
N GLN A 2 -16.55 -5.97 -1.35
CA GLN A 2 -15.50 -5.19 -2.01
C GLN A 2 -14.18 -5.42 -1.26
N LEU A 3 -13.12 -5.80 -1.98
CA LEU A 3 -11.77 -5.95 -1.42
C LEU A 3 -11.06 -4.60 -1.40
N LEU A 4 -10.21 -4.40 -0.39
CA LEU A 4 -9.21 -3.34 -0.38
C LEU A 4 -8.04 -3.71 -1.31
N GLU A 5 -7.24 -2.73 -1.71
CA GLU A 5 -6.11 -2.96 -2.62
C GLU A 5 -5.13 -3.99 -2.06
N PHE A 6 -4.79 -3.93 -0.78
CA PHE A 6 -3.84 -4.90 -0.19
C PHE A 6 -4.39 -6.34 -0.19
N GLN A 7 -5.69 -6.52 0.10
CA GLN A 7 -6.34 -7.84 0.11
C GLN A 7 -6.39 -8.44 -1.30
N ALA A 8 -6.66 -7.61 -2.31
CA ALA A 8 -6.59 -8.04 -3.70
C ALA A 8 -5.15 -8.45 -4.09
N LYS A 9 -4.13 -7.73 -3.60
CA LYS A 9 -2.73 -8.10 -3.82
C LYS A 9 -2.35 -9.42 -3.14
N GLU A 10 -2.83 -9.69 -1.93
CA GLU A 10 -2.64 -10.98 -1.26
C GLU A 10 -3.23 -12.12 -2.07
N LEU A 11 -4.49 -11.99 -2.50
CA LEU A 11 -5.15 -12.96 -3.37
C LEU A 11 -4.36 -13.18 -4.67
N PHE A 12 -3.91 -12.11 -5.33
CA PHE A 12 -3.11 -12.24 -6.55
C PHE A 12 -1.79 -13.00 -6.34
N ARG A 13 -1.12 -12.84 -5.20
CA ARG A 13 0.08 -13.61 -4.86
C ARG A 13 -0.23 -15.10 -4.70
N GLU A 14 -1.36 -15.46 -4.09
CA GLU A 14 -1.80 -16.86 -3.96
C GLU A 14 -1.96 -17.55 -5.32
N TYR A 15 -2.29 -16.79 -6.37
CA TYR A 15 -2.40 -17.27 -7.75
C TYR A 15 -1.12 -17.10 -8.58
N GLY A 16 0.01 -16.74 -7.95
CA GLY A 16 1.30 -16.61 -8.63
C GLY A 16 1.41 -15.39 -9.55
N ILE A 17 0.55 -14.38 -9.40
CA ILE A 17 0.65 -13.13 -10.16
C ILE A 17 1.78 -12.29 -9.55
N ASN A 18 2.77 -11.96 -10.37
CA ASN A 18 3.87 -11.09 -9.97
C ASN A 18 3.37 -9.67 -9.65
N LEU A 19 3.70 -9.19 -8.45
CA LEU A 19 3.31 -7.89 -7.94
C LEU A 19 4.50 -7.18 -7.30
N LEU A 20 4.44 -5.85 -7.27
CA LEU A 20 5.36 -5.06 -6.46
C LEU A 20 5.15 -5.34 -4.98
N ASP A 21 6.25 -5.42 -4.23
CA ASP A 21 6.24 -5.53 -2.78
C ASP A 21 5.47 -4.38 -2.15
N SER A 22 4.73 -4.71 -1.09
CA SER A 22 3.93 -3.76 -0.35
C SER A 22 3.52 -4.35 0.98
N ILE A 23 3.49 -3.52 2.01
CA ILE A 23 3.11 -3.88 3.37
C ILE A 23 1.93 -3.00 3.79
N SER A 24 0.87 -3.60 4.33
CA SER A 24 -0.27 -2.87 4.89
C SER A 24 0.03 -2.45 6.32
N SER A 25 -0.31 -1.21 6.68
CA SER A 25 -0.13 -0.68 8.04
C SER A 25 -1.43 -0.09 8.55
N THR A 26 -1.76 -0.30 9.83
CA THR A 26 -2.97 0.22 10.47
C THR A 26 -2.70 1.43 11.36
N ASN A 27 -1.44 1.71 11.68
CA ASN A 27 -1.00 2.85 12.48
C ASN A 27 0.33 3.42 11.97
N ILE A 28 0.70 4.61 12.48
CA ILE A 28 1.87 5.36 12.04
C ILE A 28 3.19 4.69 12.47
N GLU A 29 3.24 4.10 13.66
CA GLU A 29 4.45 3.49 14.20
C GLU A 29 4.89 2.30 13.34
N ASP A 30 3.95 1.42 13.00
CA ASP A 30 4.18 0.29 12.09
C ASP A 30 4.45 0.79 10.67
N GLY A 31 3.74 1.84 10.21
CA GLY A 31 4.01 2.47 8.93
C GLY A 31 5.46 2.92 8.76
N ARG A 32 6.07 3.51 9.79
CA ARG A 32 7.49 3.89 9.78
C ARG A 32 8.44 2.69 9.77
N LYS A 33 8.11 1.62 10.48
CA LYS A 33 8.91 0.38 10.45
C LYS A 33 8.87 -0.25 9.05
N HIS A 34 7.68 -0.38 8.48
CA HIS A 34 7.47 -0.94 7.15
C HIS A 34 8.09 -0.08 6.05
N ALA A 35 8.10 1.25 6.19
CA ALA A 35 8.80 2.15 5.28
C ALA A 35 10.31 1.87 5.25
N LYS A 36 10.92 1.61 6.41
CA LYS A 36 12.34 1.24 6.51
C LYS A 36 12.63 -0.15 5.92
N GLU A 37 11.71 -1.09 6.08
CA GLU A 37 11.81 -2.43 5.49
C GLU A 37 11.70 -2.39 3.96
N LEU A 38 10.73 -1.63 3.43
CA LEU A 38 10.49 -1.52 1.99
C LEU A 38 11.58 -0.71 1.28
N GLY A 39 12.15 0.28 1.95
CA GLY A 39 13.14 1.20 1.39
C GLY A 39 12.55 2.24 0.45
N TYR A 40 13.31 3.32 0.20
CA TYR A 40 12.93 4.39 -0.73
C TYR A 40 13.36 4.07 -2.17
N PRO A 41 12.60 4.53 -3.19
CA PRO A 41 11.33 5.25 -3.10
C PRO A 41 10.11 4.31 -2.96
N PHE A 42 9.08 4.76 -2.24
CA PHE A 42 7.80 4.03 -2.15
C PHE A 42 6.58 4.95 -2.29
N VAL A 43 5.38 4.35 -2.28
CA VAL A 43 4.11 5.07 -2.36
C VAL A 43 3.21 4.67 -1.20
N ILE A 44 2.76 5.64 -0.41
CA ILE A 44 1.70 5.46 0.57
C ILE A 44 0.37 5.54 -0.16
N LYS A 45 -0.51 4.57 0.09
CA LYS A 45 -1.87 4.55 -0.47
C LYS A 45 -2.87 4.24 0.62
N ILE A 46 -3.81 5.16 0.84
CA ILE A 46 -4.92 4.91 1.74
C ILE A 46 -5.77 3.73 1.23
N GLN A 47 -6.21 2.89 2.15
CA GLN A 47 -7.02 1.69 1.85
C GLN A 47 -8.49 2.01 2.07
N VAL A 48 -9.23 2.19 0.98
CA VAL A 48 -10.69 2.39 0.97
C VAL A 48 -11.29 1.67 -0.24
N PRO A 49 -12.55 1.22 -0.21
CA PRO A 49 -13.16 0.44 -1.29
C PRO A 49 -13.64 1.29 -2.48
N VAL A 50 -13.09 2.51 -2.63
CA VAL A 50 -13.46 3.47 -3.68
C VAL A 50 -12.24 3.97 -4.46
N GLY A 51 -12.48 4.32 -5.72
CA GLY A 51 -11.48 4.95 -6.59
C GLY A 51 -11.22 6.43 -6.24
N GLY A 52 -10.44 7.13 -7.06
CA GLY A 52 -10.24 8.58 -6.92
C GLY A 52 -9.26 9.02 -5.83
N ARG A 53 -8.66 8.08 -5.09
CA ARG A 53 -7.72 8.33 -3.97
C ARG A 53 -6.60 9.31 -4.32
N GLY A 54 -6.00 9.20 -5.51
CA GLY A 54 -4.94 10.11 -5.94
C GLY A 54 -5.41 11.56 -6.10
N LYS A 55 -6.60 11.78 -6.66
CA LYS A 55 -7.18 13.13 -6.79
C LYS A 55 -7.55 13.73 -5.43
N ALA A 56 -7.91 12.88 -4.47
CA ALA A 56 -8.24 13.28 -3.10
C ALA A 56 -7.01 13.45 -2.18
N GLY A 57 -5.77 13.26 -2.69
CA GLY A 57 -4.55 13.36 -1.87
C GLY A 57 -4.25 12.12 -1.02
N GLY A 58 -4.99 11.02 -1.17
CA GLY A 58 -4.78 9.76 -0.45
C GLY A 58 -3.69 8.86 -1.05
N ILE A 59 -2.88 9.38 -1.99
CA ILE A 59 -1.72 8.69 -2.57
C ILE A 59 -0.53 9.65 -2.51
N GLN A 60 0.52 9.26 -1.80
CA GLN A 60 1.72 10.06 -1.61
C GLN A 60 2.96 9.30 -2.09
N LYS A 61 3.80 9.97 -2.90
CA LYS A 61 5.14 9.46 -3.25
C LYS A 61 6.12 9.85 -2.15
N CYS A 62 6.92 8.90 -1.70
CA CYS A 62 7.87 9.08 -0.61
C CYS A 62 9.28 8.79 -1.14
N GLN A 63 10.19 9.74 -0.93
CA GLN A 63 11.59 9.66 -1.36
C GLN A 63 12.57 9.69 -0.18
N ASN A 64 12.08 10.00 1.02
CA ASN A 64 12.81 10.16 2.27
C ASN A 64 11.85 9.96 3.47
N ASP A 65 12.45 9.90 4.66
CA ASP A 65 11.78 9.72 5.97
C ASP A 65 10.95 10.94 6.41
#